data_AF-A0AA96VUT1-F1
#
_entry.id   AF-A0AA96VUT1-F1
#
_cell.length_a   1.000
_cell.length_b   1.000
_cell.length_c   1.000
_cell.angle_alpha   90.00
_cell.angle_beta   90.00
_cell.angle_gamma   90.00
#
_symmetry.space_group_name_H-M   'P 1'
#
loop_
_entity.id
_entity.type
_entity.pdbx_description
1 polymer ?
#
loop_
_entity_poly.entity_id
_entity_poly.type
_entity_poly.pdbx_seq_one_letter_code
_entity_poly.pdbx_strand_id
1 'polypeptide(L)' 'MSGFKFIQKIKELFNIASPNADANKKQIIKELLKKLKLRRISLKQELKNETDLIKREAIHDSIKIIKKQIKKGKEIMDA' A
#
# COMPACT_ATOMS: atom_id res chain seq x y z
N MET A 1 -10.68 10.70 -4.92
CA MET A 1 -10.64 9.36 -5.56
C MET A 1 -11.68 8.50 -4.88
N SER A 2 -12.57 7.81 -5.60
CA SER A 2 -13.57 6.95 -4.94
C SER A 2 -12.91 5.69 -4.36
N GLY A 3 -13.46 5.13 -3.28
CA GLY A 3 -12.89 3.93 -2.66
C GLY A 3 -12.82 2.70 -3.58
N PHE A 4 -13.70 2.57 -4.58
CA PHE A 4 -13.59 1.51 -5.58
C PHE A 4 -12.35 1.69 -6.48
N LYS A 5 -12.12 2.91 -6.98
CA LYS A 5 -10.92 3.24 -7.76
C LYS A 5 -9.65 3.05 -6.92
N PHE A 6 -9.70 3.28 -5.61
CA PHE A 6 -8.60 2.99 -4.70
C PHE A 6 -8.31 1.48 -4.62
N ILE A 7 -9.33 0.66 -4.40
CA ILE A 7 -9.17 -0.80 -4.31
C ILE A 7 -8.54 -1.37 -5.59
N GLN A 8 -9.04 -0.98 -6.76
CA GLN A 8 -8.47 -1.41 -8.05
C GLN A 8 -7.00 -1.00 -8.19
N LYS A 9 -6.67 0.25 -7.87
CA LYS A 9 -5.30 0.75 -7.94
C LYS A 9 -4.34 0.02 -7.00
N ILE A 10 -4.78 -0.36 -5.80
CA ILE A 10 -3.94 -1.14 -4.87
C ILE A 10 -3.76 -2.58 -5.36
N LYS A 11 -4.79 -3.18 -5.97
CA LYS A 11 -4.66 -4.49 -6.63
C LYS A 11 -3.63 -4.43 -7.75
N GLU A 12 -3.72 -3.45 -8.64
CA GLU A 12 -2.76 -3.28 -9.75
C GLU A 12 -1.32 -3.07 -9.26
N LEU A 13 -1.11 -2.18 -8.28
CA LEU A 13 0.24 -1.79 -7.86
C LEU A 13 0.95 -2.84 -7.01
N PHE A 14 0.20 -3.66 -6.27
CA PHE A 14 0.79 -4.54 -5.25
C PHE A 14 0.37 -6.01 -5.40
N ASN A 15 -0.43 -6.34 -6.42
CA ASN A 15 -1.04 -7.66 -6.63
C ASN A 15 -1.74 -8.21 -5.37
N ILE A 16 -2.28 -7.31 -4.55
CA ILE A 16 -2.93 -7.68 -3.29
C ILE A 16 -4.38 -8.06 -3.60
N ALA A 17 -4.67 -9.36 -3.66
CA ALA A 17 -6.05 -9.82 -3.72
C ALA A 17 -6.87 -9.31 -2.52
N SER A 18 -8.12 -8.95 -2.79
CA SER A 18 -9.08 -8.61 -1.73
C SER A 18 -9.40 -9.89 -0.95
N PRO A 19 -9.18 -9.95 0.37
CA PRO A 19 -9.28 -11.22 1.12
C PRO A 19 -10.69 -11.80 1.19
N ASN A 20 -11.74 -11.02 0.94
CA ASN A 20 -13.12 -11.46 1.05
C ASN A 20 -13.99 -10.82 -0.03
N ALA A 21 -14.68 -11.66 -0.81
CA ALA A 21 -15.68 -11.22 -1.78
C ALA A 21 -16.93 -10.63 -1.09
N ASP A 22 -17.22 -11.10 0.12
CA ASP A 22 -18.37 -10.67 0.94
C ASP A 22 -18.08 -9.48 1.88
N ALA A 23 -16.83 -9.01 1.94
CA ALA A 23 -16.46 -7.90 2.80
C ALA A 23 -16.99 -6.57 2.25
N ASN A 24 -17.53 -5.72 3.13
CA ASN A 24 -17.94 -4.39 2.71
C ASN A 24 -16.73 -3.54 2.30
N LYS A 25 -16.95 -2.54 1.44
CA LYS A 25 -15.90 -1.67 0.89
C LYS A 25 -14.98 -1.05 1.96
N LYS A 26 -15.51 -0.66 3.12
CA LYS A 26 -14.71 -0.08 4.23
C LYS A 26 -13.79 -1.12 4.85
N GLN A 27 -14.26 -2.35 5.06
CA GLN A 27 -13.44 -3.46 5.55
C GLN A 27 -12.30 -3.77 4.58
N ILE A 28 -12.60 -3.87 3.28
CA ILE A 28 -11.58 -4.10 2.25
C ILE A 28 -10.50 -3.00 2.30
N ILE A 29 -10.89 -1.72 2.35
CA ILE A 29 -9.94 -0.61 2.42
C ILE A 29 -9.09 -0.69 3.70
N LYS A 30 -9.68 -1.04 4.84
CA LYS A 30 -8.97 -1.20 6.11
C LYS A 30 -7.92 -2.32 6.04
N GLU A 31 -8.26 -3.45 5.43
CA GLU A 31 -7.32 -4.56 5.22
C GLU A 31 -6.19 -4.19 4.26
N LEU A 32 -6.51 -3.53 3.14
CA LEU A 32 -5.51 -3.02 2.21
C LEU A 32 -4.55 -2.03 2.88
N LEU A 33 -5.07 -1.12 3.71
CA LEU A 33 -4.24 -0.21 4.51
C LEU A 33 -3.31 -0.95 5.48
N LYS A 34 -3.78 -2.04 6.10
CA LYS A 34 -2.94 -2.88 6.98
C LYS A 34 -1.81 -3.54 6.17
N LYS A 35 -2.11 -4.13 5.02
CA LYS A 35 -1.11 -4.75 4.13
C LYS A 35 -0.09 -3.73 3.62
N LEU A 36 -0.51 -2.54 3.22
CA LEU A 36 0.39 -1.46 2.80
C LEU A 36 1.32 -1.00 3.93
N LYS A 37 0.82 -0.90 5.17
CA LYS A 37 1.66 -0.57 6.34
C LYS A 37 2.72 -1.64 6.59
N LEU A 38 2.35 -2.92 6.51
CA LEU A 38 3.30 -4.03 6.66
C LEU A 38 4.35 -4.02 5.55
N ARG A 39 3.95 -3.82 4.29
CA ARG A 39 4.90 -3.72 3.17
C ARG A 39 5.87 -2.55 3.34
N ARG A 40 5.40 -1.40 3.82
CA ARG A 40 6.27 -0.26 4.15
C ARG A 40 7.32 -0.61 5.22
N ILE A 41 6.96 -1.41 6.21
CA ILE A 41 7.90 -1.85 7.25
C ILE A 41 8.95 -2.79 6.65
N SER A 42 8.53 -3.77 5.84
CA SER A 42 9.42 -4.68 5.09
C SER A 42 10.45 -3.90 4.26
N LEU A 43 9.98 -2.96 3.43
CA LEU A 43 10.86 -2.15 2.59
C LEU A 43 11.85 -1.30 3.39
N LYS A 44 11.44 -0.81 4.58
CA LYS A 44 12.37 -0.09 5.47
C LYS A 44 13.44 -1.00 6.05
N GLN A 45 13.14 -2.27 6.30
CA GLN A 45 14.13 -3.26 6.73
C GLN A 45 15.05 -3.64 5.58
N GLU A 46 14.49 -3.91 4.39
CA GLU A 46 15.26 -4.14 3.16
C GLU A 46 16.24 -3.00 2.89
N LEU A 47 15.79 -1.75 3.01
CA LEU A 47 16.62 -0.56 2.81
C LEU A 47 17.83 -0.46 3.77
N LYS A 48 17.73 -1.01 4.98
CA LYS A 48 18.84 -1.00 5.95
C LYS A 48 19.96 -1.96 5.55
N ASN A 49 19.59 -3.03 4.86
CA ASN A 49 20.50 -4.11 4.50
C ASN A 49 21.00 -3.98 3.05
N GLU A 50 20.32 -3.18 2.23
CA GLU A 50 20.71 -2.95 0.84
C GLU A 50 21.86 -1.95 0.75
N THR A 51 22.93 -2.35 0.07
CA THR A 51 24.14 -1.54 -0.14
C THR A 51 24.23 -1.01 -1.57
N ASP A 52 23.53 -1.63 -2.52
CA ASP A 52 23.46 -1.20 -3.91
C ASP A 52 22.67 0.11 -4.03
N LEU A 53 23.31 1.17 -4.51
CA LEU A 53 22.72 2.51 -4.59
C LEU A 53 21.45 2.55 -5.46
N ILE A 54 21.44 1.83 -6.58
CA ILE A 54 20.31 1.81 -7.52
C ILE A 54 19.12 1.10 -6.87
N LYS A 55 19.37 -0.04 -6.23
CA LYS A 55 18.31 -0.77 -5.50
C LYS A 55 17.79 0.03 -4.31
N ARG A 56 18.66 0.72 -3.57
CA ARG A 56 18.23 1.61 -2.47
C ARG A 56 17.31 2.70 -2.97
N GLU A 57 17.63 3.34 -4.10
CA GLU A 57 16.78 4.38 -4.70
C GLU A 57 15.41 3.81 -5.10
N ALA A 58 15.37 2.65 -5.74
CA ALA A 58 14.12 1.96 -6.09
C ALA A 58 13.27 1.61 -4.85
N ILE A 59 13.91 1.19 -3.75
CA ILE A 59 13.23 0.92 -2.47
C ILE A 59 12.69 2.23 -1.86
N HIS A 60 13.46 3.32 -1.91
CA HIS A 60 13.01 4.65 -1.46
C HIS A 60 11.76 5.12 -2.21
N ASP A 61 11.75 4.98 -3.53
CA ASP A 61 10.61 5.34 -4.36
C ASP A 61 9.38 4.48 -4.07
N SER A 62 9.58 3.17 -3.91
CA SER A 62 8.53 2.24 -3.48
C SER A 62 7.91 2.66 -2.15
N ILE A 63 8.73 3.03 -1.15
CA ILE A 63 8.26 3.55 0.14
C ILE A 63 7.46 4.85 -0.03
N LYS A 64 7.91 5.76 -0.91
CA LYS A 64 7.23 7.04 -1.19
C LYS A 64 5.84 6.81 -1.81
N ILE A 65 5.75 5.90 -2.79
CA ILE A 65 4.49 5.51 -3.42
C ILE A 65 3.54 4.91 -2.38
N ILE A 66 3.99 3.95 -1.57
CA ILE A 66 3.17 3.34 -0.52
C ILE A 66 2.68 4.38 0.48
N LYS A 67 3.53 5.31 0.93
CA LYS A 67 3.14 6.39 1.85
C LYS A 67 2.01 7.23 1.26
N LYS A 68 2.08 7.57 -0.04
CA LYS A 68 1.04 8.31 -0.76
C LYS A 68 -0.27 7.52 -0.84
N GLN A 69 -0.22 6.20 -1.09
CA GLN A 69 -1.41 5.36 -1.12
C GLN A 69 -2.05 5.21 0.27
N ILE A 70 -1.27 5.05 1.33
CA ILE A 70 -1.78 5.00 2.71
C ILE A 70 -2.53 6.30 3.05
N LYS A 71 -1.97 7.46 2.69
CA LYS A 71 -2.63 8.76 2.92
C LYS A 71 -3.99 8.83 2.22
N LYS A 72 -4.03 8.48 0.93
CA LYS A 72 -5.27 8.43 0.15
C LYS A 72 -6.31 7.47 0.72
N GLY A 73 -5.89 6.29 1.15
CA GLY A 73 -6.81 5.30 1.72
C GLY A 73 -7.41 5.75 3.05
N LYS A 74 -6.66 6.52 3.87
CA LYS A 74 -7.20 7.16 5.09
C LYS A 74 -8.21 8.25 4.77
N GLU A 75 -7.88 9.16 3.85
CA GLU A 75 -8.79 10.22 3.40
C GLU A 75 -10.13 9.67 2.89
N ILE A 76 -10.13 8.48 2.27
CA ILE A 76 -11.35 7.80 1.81
C ILE A 76 -12.15 7.16 2.96
N MET A 77 -11.48 6.77 4.05
CA MET A 77 -12.13 6.20 5.23
C MET A 77 -12.73 7.26 6.16
N ASP A 78 -12.11 8.45 6.17
CA ASP A 78 -12.52 9.61 6.96
C ASP A 78 -13.63 10.44 6.26
N ALA A 79 -13.83 10.24 4.96
CA ALA A 79 -14.91 10.82 4.15
C ALA A 79 -16.20 9.97 4.15
#